data_AF-A0A3M1UH24-F1
#
_entry.id   AF-A0A3M1UH24-F1
#
_cell.length_a   1.000
_cell.length_b   1.000
_cell.length_c   1.000
_cell.angle_alpha   90.00
_cell.angle_beta   90.00
_cell.angle_gamma   90.00
#
_symmetry.space_group_name_H-M   'P 1'
#
loop_
_entity.id
_entity.type
_entity.pdbx_description
1 polymer ?
#
loop_
_entity_poly.entity_id
_entity_poly.type
_entity_poly.pdbx_seq_one_letter_code
_entity_poly.pdbx_strand_id
1 'polypeptide(L)'
;MTTFRPQLNFKVVSTLFGKKIQPKMIHTPRGALCFGLLIIGAVLWPLQENWSSSPRDDFPLSYYPMFTKKRMPTHTLPYFVGYDEQGRAYHIPPSYIGEGGFNQVRRQLNKQVRKRKYHKVTRRVAARLARAGEAPYNRLRRVELKRGTYEYDSFFLSPYPRPLRERTLSSKTIRR
;
A
#
# COMPACT_ATOMS: atom_id res chain seq x y z
N MET A 1 -46.10 12.22 -31.04
CA MET A 1 -44.98 11.97 -30.11
C MET A 1 -44.54 10.53 -30.26
N THR A 2 -43.38 10.37 -30.87
CA THR A 2 -42.80 9.13 -31.37
C THR A 2 -41.69 8.72 -30.42
N THR A 3 -41.79 7.56 -29.78
CA THR A 3 -40.64 6.92 -29.13
C THR A 3 -40.43 5.54 -29.72
N PHE A 4 -39.47 5.55 -30.62
CA PHE A 4 -38.80 4.47 -31.32
C PHE A 4 -37.90 3.69 -30.35
N ARG A 5 -37.96 2.36 -30.32
CA ARG A 5 -36.84 1.43 -30.01
C ARG A 5 -37.29 -0.05 -30.14
N PRO A 6 -36.38 -0.99 -30.41
CA PRO A 6 -36.35 -1.69 -31.68
C PRO A 6 -36.82 -3.15 -31.61
N GLN A 7 -37.29 -3.62 -32.76
CA GLN A 7 -37.47 -5.02 -33.11
C GLN A 7 -36.11 -5.74 -33.10
N LEU A 8 -35.92 -6.70 -32.19
CA LEU A 8 -34.94 -7.76 -32.37
C LEU A 8 -35.68 -9.00 -32.84
N ASN A 9 -35.78 -9.08 -34.17
CA ASN A 9 -36.14 -10.28 -34.91
C ASN A 9 -35.14 -11.39 -34.57
N PHE A 10 -35.55 -12.37 -33.78
CA PHE A 10 -34.99 -13.72 -33.84
C PHE A 10 -36.11 -14.67 -34.27
N LYS A 11 -36.34 -14.73 -35.59
CA LYS A 11 -36.94 -15.89 -36.23
C LYS A 11 -35.92 -17.03 -36.10
N VAL A 12 -36.05 -17.85 -35.05
CA VAL A 12 -35.50 -19.21 -35.08
C VAL A 12 -36.62 -20.10 -35.55
N VAL A 13 -36.44 -20.60 -36.77
CA VAL A 13 -37.29 -21.53 -37.49
C VAL A 13 -37.61 -22.72 -36.59
N SER A 14 -38.86 -22.79 -36.14
CA SER A 14 -39.42 -23.92 -35.41
C SER A 14 -39.95 -24.94 -36.41
N THR A 15 -39.11 -25.87 -36.85
CA THR A 15 -39.60 -27.11 -37.48
C THR A 15 -38.52 -28.17 -37.43
N LEU A 16 -38.65 -29.05 -36.44
CA LEU A 16 -38.44 -30.51 -36.46
C LEU A 16 -38.13 -30.93 -35.03
N PHE A 17 -38.88 -31.91 -34.53
CA PHE A 17 -38.90 -32.44 -33.17
C PHE A 17 -39.71 -31.65 -32.13
N GLY A 18 -40.97 -32.09 -31.99
CA GLY A 18 -41.81 -31.78 -30.85
C GLY A 18 -41.19 -32.27 -29.54
N LYS A 19 -40.62 -31.35 -28.78
CA LYS A 19 -40.55 -31.43 -27.32
C LYS A 19 -40.46 -30.01 -26.77
N LYS A 20 -41.55 -29.53 -26.16
CA LYS A 20 -41.49 -28.37 -25.26
C LYS A 20 -40.52 -28.73 -24.12
N ILE A 21 -39.28 -28.28 -24.21
CA ILE A 21 -38.37 -28.27 -23.05
C ILE A 21 -38.82 -27.09 -22.20
N GLN A 22 -39.79 -27.32 -21.32
CA GLN A 22 -40.00 -26.43 -20.20
C GLN A 22 -38.78 -26.59 -19.28
N PRO A 23 -38.09 -25.51 -18.86
CA PRO A 23 -37.04 -25.64 -17.86
C PRO A 23 -37.72 -26.07 -16.56
N LYS A 24 -37.65 -27.37 -16.27
CA LYS A 24 -38.06 -27.90 -14.97
C LYS A 24 -37.02 -27.37 -13.99
N MET A 25 -37.27 -26.22 -13.38
CA MET A 25 -36.52 -25.77 -12.21
C MET A 25 -36.77 -26.81 -11.12
N ILE A 26 -35.84 -27.74 -11.01
CA ILE A 26 -35.80 -28.69 -9.91
C ILE A 26 -35.35 -27.88 -8.69
N HIS A 27 -36.28 -27.18 -8.05
CA HIS A 27 -36.10 -26.74 -6.67
C HIS A 27 -36.19 -27.99 -5.81
N THR A 28 -35.12 -28.77 -5.73
CA THR A 28 -35.00 -29.76 -4.66
C THR A 28 -34.87 -28.98 -3.37
N PRO A 29 -35.86 -29.03 -2.44
CA PRO A 29 -35.82 -28.26 -1.20
C PRO A 29 -34.56 -28.58 -0.38
N ARG A 30 -34.07 -29.82 -0.52
CA ARG A 30 -32.81 -30.29 0.06
C ARG A 30 -31.59 -29.59 -0.53
N GLY A 31 -31.58 -29.30 -1.84
CA GLY A 31 -30.49 -28.59 -2.51
C GLY A 31 -30.40 -27.13 -2.06
N ALA A 32 -31.56 -26.46 -1.95
CA ALA A 32 -31.64 -25.10 -1.42
C ALA A 32 -31.17 -25.03 0.05
N LEU A 33 -31.57 -26.01 0.87
CA LEU A 33 -31.15 -26.10 2.28
C LEU A 33 -29.63 -26.27 2.41
N CYS A 34 -29.03 -27.20 1.65
CA CYS A 34 -27.58 -27.42 1.68
C CYS A 34 -26.81 -26.17 1.24
N PHE A 35 -27.26 -25.48 0.20
CA PHE A 35 -26.63 -24.25 -0.27
C PHE A 35 -26.73 -23.12 0.76
N GLY A 36 -27.88 -22.97 1.41
CA GLY A 36 -28.07 -22.01 2.51
C GLY A 36 -27.13 -22.29 3.68
N LEU A 37 -27.03 -23.56 4.12
CA LEU A 37 -26.11 -23.95 5.19
C LEU A 37 -24.65 -23.69 4.85
N LEU A 38 -24.25 -23.91 3.59
CA LEU A 38 -22.90 -23.59 3.12
C LEU A 38 -22.59 -22.09 3.18
N ILE A 39 -23.54 -21.23 2.77
CA ILE A 39 -23.36 -19.77 2.87
C ILE A 39 -23.28 -19.34 4.33
N ILE A 40 -24.17 -19.85 5.19
CA ILE A 40 -24.14 -19.53 6.63
C ILE A 40 -22.80 -19.95 7.23
N GLY A 41 -22.32 -21.17 6.91
CA GLY A 41 -21.01 -21.63 7.32
C GLY A 41 -19.88 -20.73 6.85
N ALA A 42 -19.91 -20.29 5.58
CA ALA A 42 -18.92 -19.37 5.02
C ALA A 42 -18.93 -17.99 5.69
N VAL A 43 -20.12 -17.44 6.01
CA VAL A 43 -20.27 -16.16 6.71
C VAL A 43 -19.82 -16.25 8.17
N LEU A 44 -20.06 -17.39 8.83
CA LEU A 44 -19.69 -17.60 10.23
C LEU A 44 -18.23 -18.07 10.42
N TRP A 45 -17.59 -18.59 9.38
CA TRP A 45 -16.20 -19.06 9.43
C TRP A 45 -15.22 -18.10 10.12
N PRO A 46 -15.27 -16.77 9.88
CA PRO A 46 -14.35 -15.82 10.51
C PRO A 46 -14.56 -15.65 12.01
N LEU A 47 -15.68 -16.10 12.60
CA LEU A 47 -15.88 -15.99 14.05
C LEU A 47 -14.87 -16.82 14.83
N GLN A 48 -14.31 -17.89 14.24
CA GLN A 48 -13.26 -18.69 14.87
C GLN A 48 -12.03 -17.83 15.22
N GLU A 49 -11.73 -16.80 14.42
CA GLU A 49 -10.62 -15.89 14.65
C GLU A 49 -10.82 -15.03 15.91
N ASN A 50 -12.06 -14.84 16.42
CA ASN A 50 -12.30 -14.16 17.71
C ASN A 50 -11.64 -14.88 18.89
N TRP A 51 -11.50 -16.20 18.80
CA TRP A 51 -10.91 -17.03 19.87
C TRP A 51 -9.44 -17.35 19.62
N SER A 52 -8.85 -16.86 18.52
CA SER A 52 -7.44 -17.02 18.21
C SER A 52 -6.59 -16.00 18.98
N SER A 53 -5.45 -16.45 19.53
CA SER A 53 -4.47 -15.54 20.13
C SER A 53 -3.71 -14.71 19.08
N SER A 54 -3.76 -15.10 17.81
CA SER A 54 -3.13 -14.39 16.68
C SER A 54 -4.01 -14.46 15.42
N PRO A 55 -5.11 -13.68 15.37
CA PRO A 55 -6.05 -13.76 14.26
C PRO A 55 -5.43 -13.32 12.93
N ARG A 56 -5.78 -14.02 11.85
CA ARG A 56 -5.34 -13.67 10.48
C ARG A 56 -6.38 -12.75 9.81
N ASP A 57 -5.89 -11.73 9.13
CA ASP A 57 -6.70 -10.74 8.41
C ASP A 57 -6.47 -10.97 6.90
N ASP A 58 -7.25 -11.89 6.33
CA ASP A 58 -7.22 -12.25 4.91
C ASP A 58 -8.56 -11.89 4.25
N PHE A 59 -8.51 -11.10 3.17
CA PHE A 59 -9.68 -10.71 2.37
C PHE A 59 -10.20 -11.91 1.55
N PRO A 60 -11.53 -12.12 1.37
CA PRO A 60 -12.66 -11.19 1.58
C PRO A 60 -13.43 -11.36 2.90
N LEU A 61 -13.21 -12.45 3.63
CA LEU A 61 -13.91 -12.76 4.89
C LEU A 61 -13.04 -12.36 6.08
N SER A 62 -12.48 -11.15 6.04
CA SER A 62 -11.54 -10.72 7.05
C SER A 62 -12.24 -10.58 8.41
N TYR A 63 -11.60 -11.15 9.44
CA TYR A 63 -11.74 -10.65 10.79
C TYR A 63 -11.54 -9.12 10.73
N TYR A 64 -12.37 -8.31 11.38
CA TYR A 64 -12.40 -6.86 11.13
C TYR A 64 -11.58 -6.04 12.15
N PRO A 65 -10.23 -6.15 12.28
CA PRO A 65 -9.47 -5.24 13.13
C PRO A 65 -8.81 -4.12 12.31
N MET A 66 -9.42 -3.70 11.18
CA MET A 66 -8.85 -2.64 10.33
C MET A 66 -8.69 -1.30 11.07
N PHE A 67 -9.37 -1.13 12.21
CA PHE A 67 -9.30 0.07 13.06
C PHE A 67 -9.03 -0.21 14.54
N THR A 68 -9.15 -1.46 15.00
CA THR A 68 -9.03 -1.83 16.42
C THR A 68 -7.62 -2.25 16.83
N LYS A 69 -6.76 -2.64 15.88
CA LYS A 69 -5.39 -3.01 16.21
C LYS A 69 -4.63 -1.77 16.68
N LYS A 70 -4.32 -1.72 17.98
CA LYS A 70 -3.50 -0.66 18.58
C LYS A 70 -2.20 -0.54 17.79
N ARG A 71 -2.00 0.62 17.15
CA ARG A 71 -0.74 0.93 16.46
C ARG A 71 0.36 0.96 17.53
N MET A 72 1.55 0.48 17.18
CA MET A 72 2.70 0.65 18.05
C MET A 72 2.89 2.14 18.33
N PRO A 73 3.26 2.56 19.54
CA PRO A 73 3.39 3.98 19.89
C PRO A 73 4.50 4.67 19.08
N THR A 74 5.47 3.90 18.58
CA THR A 74 6.58 4.42 17.80
C THR A 74 6.65 3.83 16.39
N HIS A 75 7.22 4.60 15.47
CA HIS A 75 7.53 4.19 14.11
C HIS A 75 8.98 4.51 13.75
N THR A 76 9.68 3.54 13.17
CA THR A 76 11.05 3.72 12.70
C THR A 76 11.08 3.76 11.18
N LEU A 77 11.64 4.82 10.61
CA LEU A 77 11.76 4.97 9.17
C LEU A 77 13.13 5.54 8.75
N PRO A 78 13.68 5.08 7.62
CA PRO A 78 14.83 5.70 6.99
C PRO A 78 14.40 6.88 6.11
N TYR A 79 15.22 7.94 6.11
CA TYR A 79 15.03 9.12 5.27
C TYR A 79 16.38 9.75 4.95
N PHE A 80 16.39 10.60 3.92
CA PHE A 80 17.58 11.33 3.51
C PHE A 80 17.54 12.77 4.01
N VAL A 81 18.68 13.23 4.51
CA VAL A 81 18.93 14.62 4.89
C VAL A 81 20.11 15.13 4.07
N GLY A 82 19.91 16.23 3.36
CA GLY A 82 20.95 16.99 2.69
C GLY A 82 21.49 18.10 3.58
N TYR A 83 22.77 18.42 3.43
CA TYR A 83 23.43 19.53 4.10
C TYR A 83 24.04 20.47 3.07
N ASP A 84 23.79 21.77 3.22
CA ASP A 84 24.44 22.83 2.45
C ASP A 84 25.83 23.18 3.01
N GLU A 85 26.49 24.19 2.43
CA GLU A 85 27.81 24.66 2.87
C GLU A 85 27.81 25.25 4.28
N GLN A 86 26.68 25.83 4.68
CA GLN A 86 26.47 26.40 6.01
C GLN A 86 26.07 25.33 7.04
N GLY A 87 25.97 24.06 6.63
CA GLY A 87 25.56 22.95 7.48
C GLY A 87 24.05 22.92 7.78
N ARG A 88 23.23 23.70 7.08
CA ARG A 88 21.76 23.64 7.24
C ARG A 88 21.23 22.36 6.65
N ALA A 89 20.30 21.73 7.37
CA ALA A 89 19.71 20.46 7.02
C ALA A 89 18.42 20.64 6.19
N TYR A 90 18.29 19.86 5.11
CA TYR A 90 17.10 19.81 4.27
C TYR A 90 16.64 18.37 4.07
N HIS A 91 15.36 18.11 4.24
CA HIS A 91 14.80 16.82 3.89
C HIS A 91 14.80 16.61 2.37
N ILE A 92 15.26 15.44 1.94
CA ILE A 92 15.31 15.10 0.52
C ILE A 92 13.97 14.51 0.08
N PRO A 93 13.31 15.09 -0.94
CA PRO A 93 12.06 14.58 -1.47
C PRO A 93 12.19 13.15 -2.03
N PRO A 94 11.08 12.38 -2.04
CA PRO A 94 11.04 11.03 -2.60
C PRO A 94 11.49 10.94 -4.06
N SER A 95 11.26 12.00 -4.86
CA SER A 95 11.63 12.07 -6.28
C SER A 95 13.13 11.90 -6.52
N TYR A 96 13.98 12.35 -5.59
CA TYR A 96 15.42 12.13 -5.67
C TYR A 96 15.85 10.72 -5.21
N ILE A 97 14.99 10.03 -4.46
CA ILE A 97 15.30 8.73 -3.83
C ILE A 97 14.98 7.57 -4.78
N GLY A 98 13.81 7.62 -5.42
CA GLY A 98 13.29 6.53 -6.26
C GLY A 98 12.23 7.03 -7.23
N GLU A 99 11.70 6.11 -8.03
CA GLU A 99 10.60 6.39 -8.96
C GLU A 99 9.30 5.84 -8.41
N GLY A 100 8.19 6.51 -8.74
CA GLY A 100 6.84 6.18 -8.30
C GLY A 100 6.36 7.00 -7.10
N GLY A 101 5.22 6.59 -6.54
CA GLY A 101 4.57 7.30 -5.44
C GLY A 101 5.35 7.23 -4.12
N PHE A 102 5.06 8.16 -3.20
CA PHE A 102 5.71 8.27 -1.87
C PHE A 102 5.81 6.91 -1.15
N ASN A 103 4.71 6.17 -1.06
CA ASN A 103 4.67 4.88 -0.39
C ASN A 103 5.52 3.80 -1.06
N GLN A 104 5.58 3.82 -2.39
CA GLN A 104 6.40 2.89 -3.17
C GLN A 104 7.89 3.17 -2.92
N VAL A 105 8.32 4.43 -3.03
CA VAL A 105 9.70 4.85 -2.74
C VAL A 105 10.08 4.51 -1.29
N ARG A 106 9.19 4.79 -0.33
CA ARG A 106 9.40 4.44 1.08
C ARG A 106 9.61 2.93 1.28
N ARG A 107 8.74 2.09 0.69
CA ARG A 107 8.85 0.63 0.77
C ARG A 107 10.13 0.12 0.12
N GLN A 108 10.50 0.67 -1.03
CA GLN A 108 11.76 0.33 -1.72
C GLN A 108 12.98 0.71 -0.88
N LEU A 109 13.02 1.92 -0.32
CA LEU A 109 14.10 2.36 0.56
C LEU A 109 14.22 1.45 1.79
N ASN A 110 13.11 1.16 2.47
CA ASN A 110 13.05 0.22 3.58
C ASN A 110 13.64 -1.14 3.22
N LYS A 111 13.26 -1.70 2.06
CA LYS A 111 13.78 -2.97 1.55
C LYS A 111 15.29 -2.90 1.33
N GLN A 112 15.83 -1.82 0.77
CA GLN A 112 17.27 -1.67 0.55
C GLN A 112 18.05 -1.53 1.85
N VAL A 113 17.55 -0.75 2.81
CA VAL A 113 18.17 -0.58 4.12
C VAL A 113 18.18 -1.91 4.89
N ARG A 114 17.07 -2.67 4.87
CA ARG A 114 17.00 -4.01 5.48
C ARG A 114 18.01 -4.98 4.88
N LYS A 115 18.25 -4.89 3.57
CA LYS A 115 19.28 -5.67 2.86
C LYS A 115 20.71 -5.12 3.02
N ARG A 116 20.94 -4.14 3.92
CA ARG A 116 22.23 -3.46 4.13
C ARG A 116 22.83 -2.82 2.88
N LYS A 117 21.99 -2.49 1.88
CA LYS A 117 22.41 -1.84 0.62
C LYS A 117 22.41 -0.30 0.72
N TYR A 118 22.49 0.24 1.94
CA TYR A 118 22.33 1.67 2.19
C TYR A 118 23.39 2.52 1.47
N HIS A 119 24.67 2.11 1.44
CA HIS A 119 25.71 2.83 0.70
C HIS A 119 25.43 2.95 -0.81
N LYS A 120 24.90 1.88 -1.42
CA LYS A 120 24.54 1.86 -2.85
C LYS A 120 23.42 2.85 -3.16
N VAL A 121 22.40 2.91 -2.28
CA VAL A 121 21.28 3.85 -2.43
C VAL A 121 21.77 5.29 -2.19
N THR A 122 22.52 5.54 -1.12
CA THR A 122 23.06 6.88 -0.82
C THR A 122 23.91 7.41 -1.97
N ARG A 123 24.76 6.59 -2.58
CA ARG A 123 25.55 6.98 -3.76
C ARG A 123 24.67 7.37 -4.95
N ARG A 124 23.59 6.63 -5.19
CA ARG A 124 22.64 6.94 -6.28
C ARG A 124 21.90 8.25 -6.02
N VAL A 125 21.45 8.47 -4.79
CA VAL A 125 20.80 9.73 -4.40
C VAL A 125 21.75 10.90 -4.52
N ALA A 126 23.00 10.76 -4.07
CA ALA A 126 24.02 11.79 -4.23
C ALA A 126 24.26 12.15 -5.71
N ALA A 127 24.32 11.15 -6.60
CA ALA A 127 24.47 11.37 -8.04
C ALA A 127 23.25 12.06 -8.68
N ARG A 128 22.03 11.78 -8.20
CA ARG A 128 20.82 12.48 -8.64
C ARG A 128 20.81 13.94 -8.15
N LEU A 129 21.16 14.17 -6.89
CA LEU A 129 21.26 15.51 -6.31
C LEU A 129 22.37 16.36 -6.97
N ALA A 130 23.46 15.73 -7.43
CA ALA A 130 24.50 16.43 -8.20
C ALA A 130 23.96 17.06 -9.49
N ARG A 131 22.89 16.50 -10.06
CA ARG A 131 22.22 16.98 -11.27
C ARG A 131 20.97 17.81 -10.97
N ALA A 132 20.71 18.13 -9.71
CA ALA A 132 19.56 18.94 -9.34
C ALA A 132 19.77 20.38 -9.84
N GLY A 133 18.81 20.92 -10.60
CA GLY A 133 18.82 22.31 -11.05
C GLY A 133 18.21 23.29 -10.05
N GLU A 134 17.34 22.81 -9.16
CA GLU A 134 16.51 23.64 -8.29
C GLU A 134 17.11 23.81 -6.88
N ALA A 135 17.00 25.02 -6.33
CA ALA A 135 17.32 25.29 -4.93
C ALA A 135 16.22 24.75 -4.01
N PRO A 136 16.53 24.25 -2.79
CA PRO A 136 17.85 24.24 -2.15
C PRO A 136 18.74 23.05 -2.57
N TYR A 137 18.22 22.10 -3.34
CA TYR A 137 18.89 20.83 -3.62
C TYR A 137 20.17 20.98 -4.46
N ASN A 138 20.19 21.97 -5.35
CA ASN A 138 21.34 22.39 -6.12
C ASN A 138 22.42 23.13 -5.31
N ARG A 139 22.33 23.23 -3.98
CA ARG A 139 23.39 23.79 -3.11
C ARG A 139 23.91 22.79 -2.08
N LEU A 140 23.33 21.60 -2.04
CA LEU A 140 23.73 20.55 -1.10
C LEU A 140 25.13 20.03 -1.44
N ARG A 141 25.95 19.84 -0.39
CA ARG A 141 27.32 19.31 -0.45
C ARG A 141 27.42 17.89 0.10
N ARG A 142 26.57 17.53 1.05
CA ARG A 142 26.55 16.20 1.68
C ARG A 142 25.13 15.69 1.78
N VAL A 143 24.96 14.39 1.59
CA VAL A 143 23.69 13.70 1.83
C VAL A 143 23.90 12.54 2.79
N GLU A 144 23.00 12.42 3.75
CA GLU A 144 23.01 11.38 4.77
C GLU A 144 21.73 10.56 4.70
N LEU A 145 21.88 9.24 4.69
CA LEU A 145 20.79 8.32 4.98
C LEU A 145 20.73 8.14 6.49
N LYS A 146 19.64 8.60 7.10
CA LYS A 146 19.37 8.45 8.52
C LYS A 146 18.26 7.45 8.75
N ARG A 147 18.20 6.92 9.96
CA ARG A 147 17.09 6.12 10.49
C ARG A 147 16.62 6.77 11.78
N GLY A 148 15.41 7.31 11.74
CA GLY A 148 14.77 7.96 12.88
C GLY A 148 13.63 7.10 13.42
N THR A 149 13.50 7.07 14.73
CA THR A 149 12.37 6.51 15.46
C THR A 149 11.56 7.68 16.01
N TYR A 150 10.28 7.74 15.67
CA TYR A 150 9.35 8.79 16.06
C TYR A 150 8.21 8.19 16.88
N GLU A 151 7.69 8.96 17.81
CA GLU A 151 6.42 8.66 18.48
C GLU A 151 5.27 9.25 17.66
N TYR A 152 4.18 8.51 17.48
CA TYR A 152 3.09 8.94 16.60
C TYR A 152 2.39 10.21 17.09
N ASP A 153 2.05 10.27 18.38
CA ASP A 153 1.28 11.38 18.94
C ASP A 153 2.08 12.67 18.83
N SER A 154 3.33 12.65 19.29
CA SER A 154 4.28 13.76 19.17
C SER A 154 4.58 14.15 17.72
N PHE A 155 4.57 13.20 16.78
CA PHE A 155 4.88 13.46 15.37
C PHE A 155 3.81 14.31 14.68
N PHE A 156 2.53 14.03 14.93
CA PHE A 156 1.43 14.73 14.28
C PHE A 156 1.01 16.02 15.01
N LEU A 157 1.27 16.12 16.31
CA LEU A 157 0.96 17.31 17.11
C LEU A 157 2.01 18.42 16.98
N SER A 158 3.23 18.09 16.56
CA SER A 158 4.32 19.06 16.43
C SER A 158 4.47 19.56 14.98
N PRO A 159 4.61 20.87 14.76
CA PRO A 159 4.98 21.41 13.45
C PRO A 159 6.41 20.99 13.04
N TYR A 160 7.27 20.65 14.00
CA TYR A 160 8.66 20.23 13.78
C TYR A 160 8.95 18.94 14.55
N PRO A 161 8.46 17.78 14.06
CA PRO A 161 8.59 16.53 14.77
C PRO A 161 10.06 16.11 14.86
N ARG A 162 10.51 15.81 16.09
CA ARG A 162 11.89 15.34 16.34
C ARG A 162 11.89 13.83 16.58
N PRO A 163 12.90 13.11 16.07
CA PRO A 163 13.02 11.68 16.36
C PRO A 163 13.42 11.48 17.83
N LEU A 164 12.80 10.50 18.49
CA LEU A 164 13.24 9.98 19.80
C LEU A 164 14.65 9.40 19.72
N ARG A 165 14.97 8.75 18.59
CA ARG A 165 16.29 8.20 18.32
C ARG A 165 16.62 8.37 16.85
N GLU A 166 17.79 8.90 16.55
CA GLU A 166 18.28 9.06 15.19
C GLU A 166 19.65 8.40 15.04
N ARG A 167 19.86 7.68 13.94
CA ARG A 167 21.17 7.11 13.58
C ARG A 167 21.47 7.36 12.12
N THR A 168 22.67 7.87 11.83
CA THR A 168 23.19 7.92 10.46
C THR A 168 23.65 6.53 10.03
N LEU A 169 23.10 6.05 8.91
CA LEU A 169 23.43 4.76 8.31
C LEU A 169 24.53 4.89 7.26
N SER A 170 24.53 5.98 6.50
CA SER A 170 25.55 6.28 5.49
C SER A 170 25.57 7.76 5.20
N SER A 171 26.76 8.29 4.94
CA SER A 171 26.96 9.65 4.45
C SER A 171 27.69 9.63 3.11
N LYS A 172 27.43 10.62 2.25
CA LYS A 172 28.15 10.78 0.98
C LYS A 172 28.22 12.25 0.59
N THR A 173 29.42 12.70 0.21
CA THR A 173 29.62 14.00 -0.44
C THR A 173 29.06 13.99 -1.85
N ILE A 174 28.34 15.05 -2.21
CA ILE A 174 27.80 15.30 -3.53
C ILE A 174 28.92 15.95 -4.36
N ARG A 175 29.39 15.23 -5.39
CA ARG A 175 30.37 15.75 -6.35
C ARG A 175 29.61 16.22 -7.58
N ARG A 176 29.91 17.43 -8.03
CA ARG A 176 29.39 18.00 -9.28
C ARG A 176 30.46 17.96 -10.34
#